data_AF-A0A9E3GUZ1-F1
#
_entry.id   AF-A0A9E3GUZ1-F1
#
_cell.length_a   1.000
_cell.length_b   1.000
_cell.length_c   1.000
_cell.angle_alpha   90.00
_cell.angle_beta   90.00
_cell.angle_gamma   90.00
#
_symmetry.space_group_name_H-M   'P 1'
#
loop_
_entity.id
_entity.type
_entity.pdbx_description
1 polymer ?
#
loop_
_entity_poly.entity_id
_entity_poly.type
_entity_poly.pdbx_seq_one_letter_code
_entity_poly.pdbx_strand_id
1 'polypeptide(L)' 'GAYTGESSHGATKSIYGADPDGNEFEVMWMLPREEWGTYEHAATIERLDLDAEIARWSGVRTAGA' A
#
# COMPACT_ATOMS: atom_id res chain seq x y z
N GLY A 1 2.07 18.97 5.84
CA GLY A 1 0.88 18.09 5.82
C GLY A 1 1.26 16.78 6.48
N ALA A 2 0.29 15.93 6.81
CA ALA A 2 0.59 14.67 7.51
C ALA A 2 1.34 13.66 6.63
N TYR A 3 1.19 13.70 5.29
CA TYR A 3 1.85 12.81 4.35
C TYR A 3 3.38 12.96 4.36
N THR A 4 4.09 11.86 4.58
CA THR A 4 5.55 11.82 4.67
C THR A 4 6.21 10.89 3.66
N GLY A 5 5.48 9.94 3.06
CA GLY A 5 5.99 9.07 2.02
C GLY A 5 5.04 7.94 1.63
N GLU A 6 5.52 7.09 0.75
CA GLU A 6 4.76 5.95 0.21
C GLU A 6 5.70 4.85 -0.32
N SER A 7 5.23 3.61 -0.32
CA SER A 7 5.94 2.46 -0.88
C SER A 7 4.99 1.39 -1.40
N SER A 8 5.48 0.61 -2.35
CA SER A 8 4.86 -0.63 -2.82
C SER A 8 5.73 -1.81 -2.40
N HIS A 9 5.16 -2.75 -1.66
CA HIS A 9 5.82 -3.99 -1.25
C HIS A 9 5.31 -5.20 -2.06
N GLY A 10 4.88 -4.95 -3.30
CA GLY A 10 4.25 -5.94 -4.15
C GLY A 10 2.79 -6.17 -3.76
N ALA A 11 2.54 -7.16 -2.92
CA ALA A 11 1.18 -7.53 -2.49
C ALA A 11 0.55 -6.51 -1.53
N THR A 12 1.36 -5.68 -0.86
CA THR A 12 0.89 -4.60 0.00
C THR A 12 1.34 -3.24 -0.51
N LYS A 13 0.53 -2.22 -0.25
CA LYS A 13 0.74 -0.83 -0.64
C LYS A 13 0.57 0.02 0.61
N SER A 14 1.43 1.03 0.75
CA SER A 14 1.46 1.81 1.98
C SER A 14 1.69 3.28 1.68
N ILE A 15 0.96 4.13 2.41
CA ILE A 15 1.29 5.55 2.57
C ILE A 15 1.58 5.83 4.03
N TYR A 16 2.52 6.73 4.27
CA TYR A 16 3.04 7.06 5.58
C TYR A 16 2.67 8.49 5.95
N GLY A 17 2.44 8.70 7.24
CA GLY A 17 2.29 10.03 7.78
C GLY A 17 2.77 10.16 9.21
N ALA A 18 2.83 11.39 9.67
CA ALA A 18 3.15 11.74 11.05
C ALA A 18 2.04 12.62 11.64
N ASP A 19 1.66 12.33 12.89
CA ASP A 19 0.76 13.19 13.67
C ASP A 19 1.53 14.41 14.26
N PRO A 20 0.83 15.42 14.83
CA PRO A 20 1.48 16.58 15.41
C PRO A 20 2.41 16.29 16.60
N ASP A 21 2.26 15.13 17.24
CA ASP A 21 3.10 14.67 18.35
C ASP A 21 4.37 13.96 17.85
N GLY A 22 4.45 13.70 16.53
CA GLY A 22 5.59 13.04 15.88
C GLY A 22 5.46 11.53 15.79
N ASN A 23 4.30 10.94 16.13
CA ASN A 23 4.10 9.51 15.92
C ASN A 23 3.90 9.21 14.44
N GLU A 24 4.67 8.25 13.93
CA GLU A 24 4.50 7.74 12.58
C GLU A 24 3.35 6.74 12.52
N PHE A 25 2.56 6.84 11.46
CA PHE A 25 1.52 5.88 11.15
C PHE A 25 1.58 5.49 9.68
N GLU A 26 1.13 4.27 9.41
CA GLU A 26 1.04 3.68 8.08
C GLU A 26 -0.43 3.38 7.77
N VAL A 27 -0.88 3.82 6.61
CA VAL A 27 -2.12 3.34 6.01
C VAL A 27 -1.73 2.35 4.93
N MET A 28 -1.90 1.06 5.24
CA MET A 28 -1.56 -0.04 4.35
C MET A 28 -2.82 -0.75 3.85
N TRP A 29 -2.79 -1.18 2.58
CA TRP A 29 -3.78 -2.11 2.04
C TRP A 29 -3.11 -3.26 1.28
N MET A 30 -3.78 -4.41 1.30
CA MET A 30 -3.36 -5.61 0.56
C MET A 30 -4.18 -5.73 -0.73
N LEU A 31 -3.50 -6.06 -1.83
CA LEU A 31 -4.16 -6.46 -3.07
C LEU A 31 -5.03 -7.72 -2.83
N PRO A 32 -6.07 -7.99 -3.65
CA PRO A 32 -6.79 -9.26 -3.62
C PRO A 32 -5.81 -10.44 -3.69
N ARG A 33 -6.11 -11.54 -3.00
CA ARG A 33 -5.15 -12.65 -2.86
C ARG A 33 -4.82 -13.31 -4.19
N GLU A 34 -5.80 -13.37 -5.09
CA GLU A 34 -5.65 -13.84 -6.46
C GLU A 34 -4.67 -13.01 -7.31
N GLU A 35 -4.37 -11.77 -6.90
CA GLU A 35 -3.47 -10.85 -7.62
C GLU A 35 -2.04 -10.85 -7.04
N TRP A 36 -1.77 -11.64 -5.99
CA TRP A 36 -0.45 -11.64 -5.36
C TRP A 36 0.63 -12.22 -6.28
N GLY A 37 0.29 -13.25 -7.07
CA GLY A 37 1.21 -13.85 -8.04
C GLY A 37 2.60 -14.11 -7.45
N THR A 38 3.64 -13.53 -8.07
CA THR A 38 5.03 -13.68 -7.63
C THR A 38 5.33 -12.98 -6.29
N TYR A 39 4.54 -11.98 -5.90
CA TYR A 39 4.72 -11.26 -4.64
C TYR A 39 4.46 -12.13 -3.42
N GLU A 40 3.75 -13.26 -3.56
CA GLU A 40 3.51 -14.19 -2.45
C GLU A 40 4.80 -14.76 -1.84
N HIS A 41 5.90 -14.77 -2.60
CA HIS A 41 7.19 -15.30 -2.17
C HIS A 41 8.36 -14.31 -2.36
N ALA A 42 8.07 -13.04 -2.63
CA ALA A 42 9.08 -12.02 -2.89
C ALA A 42 9.01 -10.89 -1.84
N ALA A 43 10.18 -10.41 -1.42
CA ALA A 43 10.31 -9.19 -0.64
C ALA A 43 10.68 -8.03 -1.57
N THR A 44 9.65 -7.37 -2.12
CA THR A 44 9.80 -6.21 -3.01
C THR A 44 9.72 -4.91 -2.21
N ILE A 45 10.49 -3.90 -2.61
CA ILE A 45 10.31 -2.51 -2.17
C ILE A 45 10.48 -1.62 -3.40
N GLU A 46 9.38 -1.01 -3.82
CA GLU A 46 9.30 -0.17 -5.01
C GLU A 46 8.62 1.16 -4.68
N ARG A 47 8.74 2.13 -5.59
CA ARG A 47 7.95 3.36 -5.53
C ARG A 47 6.48 3.02 -5.74
N LEU A 48 5.59 3.60 -4.94
CA LEU A 48 4.16 3.53 -5.18
C LEU A 48 3.76 4.51 -6.30
N ASP A 49 2.95 4.04 -7.26
CA ASP A 49 2.21 4.91 -8.16
C ASP A 49 0.76 4.99 -7.65
N LEU A 50 0.50 5.95 -6.75
CA LEU A 50 -0.77 6.03 -6.04
C LEU A 50 -1.95 6.26 -6.99
N ASP A 51 -1.78 7.09 -8.02
CA ASP A 51 -2.85 7.39 -8.98
C ASP A 51 -3.22 6.15 -9.80
N ALA A 52 -2.23 5.36 -10.24
CA ALA A 52 -2.48 4.11 -10.95
C ALA A 52 -3.16 3.06 -10.05
N GLU A 53 -2.74 2.95 -8.80
CA GLU A 53 -3.34 2.01 -7.83
C GLU A 53 -4.80 2.41 -7.52
N ILE A 54 -5.10 3.69 -7.35
CA ILE A 54 -6.47 4.18 -7.19
C ILE A 54 -7.32 3.85 -8.43
N ALA A 55 -6.80 4.15 -9.63
CA ALA A 55 -7.53 3.88 -10.87
C ALA A 55 -7.86 2.40 -11.07
N ARG A 56 -6.95 1.50 -10.66
CA ARG A 56 -7.10 0.06 -10.82
C ARG A 56 -7.99 -0.58 -9.75
N TRP A 57 -7.85 -0.17 -8.49
CA TRP A 57 -8.40 -0.91 -7.35
C TRP A 57 -9.61 -0.25 -6.68
N SER A 58 -10.03 0.94 -7.13
CA SER A 58 -11.24 1.57 -6.57
C SER A 58 -12.46 0.64 -6.68
N GLY A 59 -13.14 0.41 -5.56
CA GLY A 59 -14.31 -0.48 -5.48
C GLY A 59 -13.97 -1.98 -5.46
N VAL A 60 -12.71 -2.37 -5.57
CA VAL A 60 -12.25 -3.75 -5.40
C VAL A 60 -11.96 -4.00 -3.93
N ARG A 61 -12.40 -5.16 -3.41
CA ARG A 61 -12.11 -5.53 -2.01
C ARG A 61 -10.64 -5.91 -1.86
N THR A 62 -10.03 -5.43 -0.79
CA THR A 62 -8.69 -5.84 -0.37
C THR A 62 -8.71 -7.29 0.14
N ALA A 63 -7.53 -7.92 0.28
CA ALA A 63 -7.43 -9.28 0.84
C ALA A 63 -7.71 -9.39 2.36
N GLY A 64 -8.32 -8.37 2.97
CA GLY A 64 -8.82 -8.46 4.35
C GLY A 64 -9.98 -9.46 4.44
N ALA A 65 -10.06 -10.17 5.56
CA ALA A 65 -11.15 -11.11 5.87
C ALA A 65 -12.52 -10.42 5.95
#